data_AF-A0A498SKT8-F1
#
_entry.id   AF-A0A498SKT8-F1
#
_cell.length_a   1.000
_cell.length_b   1.000
_cell.length_c   1.000
_cell.angle_alpha   90.00
_cell.angle_beta   90.00
_cell.angle_gamma   90.00
#
_symmetry.space_group_name_H-M   'P 1'
#
loop_
_entity.id
_entity.type
_entity.pdbx_description
1 polymer ?
#
loop_
_entity_poly.entity_id
_entity_poly.type
_entity_poly.pdbx_seq_one_letter_code
_entity_poly.pdbx_strand_id
1 'polypeptide(L)'
;MGSRTNERRAYIEQAVRYGSWTEATFKAPCSAETLDVGQTWRMSRTGSVLLWGRKKIEMQQLMMKSMELPFDTNMICVFAPRPRCGPHKLRESLPLILFLRNRLKYALTYNEARMICKQRLIKVDGKVRTDMRFPAGFMDVIRIDRTNETFRLLYDAKGRYATHRITEQEGNFKLCKIVKKCVGPKGVPFIVTHDARTIRYPDPHVKVNDTIVIDIATGKMTDYVKFDQGNLCMVTGGRNMGRVGIVGHREKHPGSFDIVHIKDAAGHSFATRLNNVFIIGKGTKSMVSLPGPTKGVRLTIAEERDRRLAQKRAA
;
A
#
# COMPACT_ATOMS: atom_id res chain seq x y z
N MET A 1 -15.85 -46.63 -25.89
CA MET A 1 -14.87 -45.53 -25.87
C MET A 1 -13.74 -45.83 -24.89
N GLY A 2 -12.85 -46.77 -25.25
CA GLY A 2 -11.87 -47.34 -24.30
C GLY A 2 -10.49 -47.58 -24.90
N SER A 3 -9.95 -46.64 -25.67
CA SER A 3 -8.70 -46.84 -26.42
C SER A 3 -7.68 -45.68 -26.36
N ARG A 4 -7.86 -44.67 -25.48
CA ARG A 4 -6.89 -43.54 -25.35
C ARG A 4 -6.11 -43.50 -24.04
N THR A 5 -6.40 -44.39 -23.10
CA THR A 5 -5.75 -44.43 -21.78
C THR A 5 -4.61 -45.44 -21.67
N ASN A 6 -4.52 -46.43 -22.58
CA ASN A 6 -3.43 -47.43 -22.58
C ASN A 6 -2.20 -47.03 -23.40
N GLU A 7 -2.34 -46.19 -24.44
CA GLU A 7 -1.19 -45.77 -25.27
C GLU A 7 -0.22 -44.81 -24.55
N ARG A 8 -0.72 -44.00 -23.60
CA ARG A 8 0.13 -43.09 -22.82
C ARG A 8 0.96 -43.79 -21.73
N ARG A 9 0.54 -44.95 -21.25
CA ARG A 9 1.32 -45.74 -20.27
C ARG A 9 2.48 -46.48 -20.93
N ALA A 10 2.26 -47.03 -22.13
CA ALA A 10 3.30 -47.73 -22.88
C ALA A 10 4.46 -46.80 -23.32
N TYR A 11 4.18 -45.55 -23.69
CA TYR A 11 5.21 -44.61 -24.15
C TYR A 11 6.13 -44.10 -23.02
N ILE A 12 5.61 -44.03 -21.80
CA ILE A 12 6.38 -43.59 -20.63
C ILE A 12 7.28 -44.73 -20.12
N GLU A 13 6.86 -45.99 -20.22
CA GLU A 13 7.68 -47.14 -19.85
C GLU A 13 8.81 -47.45 -20.84
N GLN A 14 8.63 -47.12 -22.13
CA GLN A 14 9.66 -47.35 -23.16
C GLN A 14 10.77 -46.30 -23.16
N ALA A 15 10.47 -45.05 -22.79
CA ALA A 15 11.44 -43.95 -22.73
C ALA A 15 12.42 -44.04 -21.52
N VAL A 16 12.09 -44.85 -20.50
CA VAL A 16 12.93 -45.04 -19.31
C VAL A 16 14.02 -46.10 -19.53
N ARG A 17 13.91 -46.94 -20.57
CA ARG A 17 14.79 -48.12 -20.72
C ARG A 17 15.96 -47.98 -21.71
N TYR A 18 15.98 -47.00 -22.61
CA TYR A 18 17.11 -46.79 -23.52
C TYR A 18 17.50 -45.30 -23.60
N GLY A 19 18.57 -44.95 -22.88
CA GLY A 19 19.16 -43.62 -22.94
C GLY A 19 20.03 -43.45 -24.19
N SER A 20 19.56 -42.66 -25.16
CA SER A 20 20.40 -41.93 -26.11
C SER A 20 19.53 -40.89 -26.84
N TRP A 21 19.94 -39.62 -26.81
CA TRP A 21 19.33 -38.57 -27.63
C TRP A 21 20.47 -37.85 -28.36
N THR A 22 20.56 -38.10 -29.68
CA THR A 22 21.30 -37.27 -30.64
C THR A 22 20.40 -36.14 -31.13
N GLU A 23 21.01 -34.97 -31.34
CA GLU A 23 20.36 -33.72 -31.77
C GLU A 23 19.62 -33.87 -33.11
N ALA A 24 18.38 -33.38 -33.16
CA ALA A 24 17.71 -33.04 -34.40
C ALA A 24 17.24 -31.58 -34.34
N THR A 25 18.00 -30.72 -35.02
CA THR A 25 17.69 -29.32 -35.26
C THR A 25 16.52 -29.17 -36.23
N PHE A 26 15.50 -28.39 -35.86
CA PHE A 26 14.56 -27.80 -36.83
C PHE A 26 14.68 -26.27 -36.75
N LYS A 27 15.24 -25.67 -37.81
CA LYS A 27 15.32 -24.22 -38.04
C LYS A 27 14.00 -23.73 -38.66
N ALA A 28 13.45 -22.64 -38.14
CA ALA A 28 12.58 -21.71 -38.87
C ALA A 28 13.23 -20.31 -38.85
N PRO A 29 13.05 -19.48 -39.90
CA PRO A 29 13.97 -18.39 -40.25
C PRO A 29 13.70 -17.03 -39.56
N CYS A 30 14.81 -16.39 -39.16
CA CYS A 30 15.24 -14.97 -39.29
C CYS A 30 14.16 -13.87 -39.47
N SER A 31 14.11 -12.81 -38.65
CA SER A 31 15.11 -11.74 -38.44
C SER A 31 15.06 -11.23 -36.98
N ALA A 32 16.13 -11.30 -36.16
CA ALA A 32 17.33 -10.42 -36.11
C ALA A 32 16.94 -8.94 -36.00
N GLU A 33 17.28 -8.18 -34.96
CA GLU A 33 18.65 -7.94 -34.47
C GLU A 33 18.78 -7.63 -32.95
N THR A 34 19.83 -8.26 -32.39
CA THR A 34 20.77 -7.85 -31.29
C THR A 34 20.22 -7.61 -29.87
N LEU A 35 20.45 -8.50 -28.88
CA LEU A 35 21.72 -8.88 -28.18
C LEU A 35 22.35 -7.67 -27.46
N ASP A 36 22.85 -7.72 -26.22
CA ASP A 36 23.29 -8.79 -25.32
C ASP A 36 23.30 -8.17 -23.89
N VAL A 37 23.34 -8.87 -22.75
CA VAL A 37 24.50 -9.67 -22.29
C VAL A 37 24.03 -10.82 -21.38
N GLY A 38 24.22 -12.04 -21.89
CA GLY A 38 24.97 -13.14 -21.27
C GLY A 38 24.62 -13.65 -19.87
N GLN A 39 24.05 -14.86 -19.79
CA GLN A 39 24.43 -15.88 -18.79
C GLN A 39 24.37 -17.29 -19.38
N THR A 40 25.52 -17.97 -19.38
CA THR A 40 25.73 -19.39 -19.68
C THR A 40 25.12 -20.28 -18.61
N TRP A 41 24.37 -21.31 -19.02
CA TRP A 41 23.76 -22.29 -18.11
C TRP A 41 24.60 -23.57 -18.02
N ARG A 42 24.99 -23.96 -16.80
CA ARG A 42 25.56 -25.27 -16.47
C ARG A 42 24.52 -26.02 -15.63
N MET A 43 23.96 -27.11 -16.15
CA MET A 43 23.00 -27.96 -15.41
C MET A 43 23.75 -29.05 -14.63
N SER A 44 23.61 -29.08 -13.30
CA SER A 44 23.97 -30.24 -12.49
C SER A 44 22.74 -31.13 -12.23
N ARG A 45 22.92 -32.45 -12.42
CA ARG A 45 21.94 -33.51 -12.19
C ARG A 45 21.81 -33.82 -10.70
N THR A 46 20.97 -33.12 -9.95
CA THR A 46 20.33 -33.59 -8.71
C THR A 46 19.48 -32.46 -8.13
N GLY A 47 18.21 -32.72 -7.84
CA GLY A 47 17.33 -31.84 -7.05
C GLY A 47 17.07 -30.47 -7.68
N SER A 48 15.92 -30.31 -8.32
CA SER A 48 15.44 -29.07 -8.92
C SER A 48 15.23 -27.95 -7.90
N VAL A 49 16.32 -27.28 -7.52
CA VAL A 49 16.30 -25.89 -7.03
C VAL A 49 16.07 -25.01 -8.25
N LEU A 50 14.79 -24.74 -8.55
CA LEU A 50 14.44 -23.67 -9.47
C LEU A 50 14.95 -22.37 -8.86
N LEU A 51 16.00 -21.82 -9.47
CA LEU A 51 16.52 -20.49 -9.17
C LEU A 51 15.48 -19.45 -9.62
N TRP A 52 14.45 -19.24 -8.81
CA TRP A 52 13.43 -18.23 -9.04
C TRP A 52 14.07 -16.85 -8.84
N GLY A 53 13.95 -15.97 -9.84
CA GLY A 53 14.61 -14.66 -9.87
C GLY A 53 14.47 -13.86 -8.57
N ARG A 54 15.61 -13.41 -8.03
CA ARG A 54 15.76 -12.68 -6.74
C ARG A 54 14.71 -11.60 -6.48
N LYS A 55 14.25 -10.89 -7.53
CA LYS A 55 13.24 -9.82 -7.42
C LYS A 55 11.88 -10.27 -6.88
N LYS A 56 11.50 -11.55 -7.01
CA LYS A 56 10.19 -12.05 -6.58
C LYS A 56 10.17 -12.42 -5.09
N ILE A 57 11.30 -12.90 -4.56
CA ILE A 57 11.45 -13.36 -3.17
C ILE A 57 11.71 -12.19 -2.21
N GLU A 58 12.59 -11.24 -2.57
CA GLU A 58 12.80 -10.01 -1.76
C GLU A 58 11.52 -9.16 -1.63
N MET A 59 10.67 -9.17 -2.66
CA MET A 59 9.38 -8.48 -2.61
C MET A 59 8.40 -9.07 -1.59
N GLN A 60 8.43 -10.40 -1.38
CA GLN A 60 7.57 -11.07 -0.41
C GLN A 60 7.93 -10.65 1.02
N GLN A 61 9.23 -10.58 1.34
CA GLN A 61 9.72 -10.18 2.66
C GLN A 61 9.37 -8.73 3.03
N LEU A 62 9.40 -7.80 2.06
CA LEU A 62 9.03 -6.39 2.26
C LEU A 62 7.52 -6.17 2.49
N MET A 63 6.65 -6.93 1.82
CA MET A 63 5.19 -6.88 2.06
C MET A 63 4.82 -7.49 3.42
N MET A 64 5.46 -8.59 3.81
CA MET A 64 5.19 -9.26 5.08
C MET A 64 5.46 -8.36 6.30
N LYS A 65 6.50 -7.52 6.23
CA LYS A 65 6.95 -6.69 7.37
C LYS A 65 6.03 -5.50 7.69
N SER A 66 5.39 -4.91 6.68
CA SER A 66 4.43 -3.79 6.88
C SER A 66 2.99 -4.25 7.13
N MET A 67 2.64 -5.45 6.64
CA MET A 67 1.28 -5.99 6.68
C MET A 67 1.03 -7.01 7.79
N GLU A 68 2.06 -7.35 8.58
CA GLU A 68 2.00 -8.33 9.67
C GLU A 68 1.37 -9.66 9.23
N LEU A 69 1.91 -10.24 8.15
CA LEU A 69 1.59 -11.62 7.81
C LEU A 69 2.35 -12.53 8.79
N PRO A 70 1.66 -13.40 9.58
CA PRO A 70 2.35 -14.32 10.47
C PRO A 70 3.23 -15.26 9.64
N PHE A 71 4.49 -15.41 10.05
CA PHE A 71 5.49 -16.23 9.35
C PHE A 71 5.42 -17.71 9.77
N ASP A 72 4.78 -18.05 10.90
CA ASP A 72 4.74 -19.42 11.41
C ASP A 72 3.32 -19.86 11.79
N THR A 73 2.82 -20.90 11.12
CA THR A 73 2.59 -22.25 11.69
C THR A 73 1.67 -23.07 10.76
N ASN A 74 2.20 -24.19 10.26
CA ASN A 74 1.47 -25.30 9.62
C ASN A 74 0.72 -24.96 8.30
N MET A 75 1.45 -25.15 7.17
CA MET A 75 0.97 -25.04 5.77
C MET A 75 0.53 -23.65 5.28
N ILE A 76 1.30 -22.59 5.57
CA ILE A 76 0.88 -21.22 5.23
C ILE A 76 1.57 -20.71 3.96
N CYS A 77 0.84 -20.82 2.84
CA CYS A 77 0.98 -20.13 1.55
C CYS A 77 2.35 -19.50 1.19
N VAL A 78 3.06 -20.09 0.22
CA VAL A 78 4.27 -19.53 -0.45
C VAL A 78 4.03 -18.16 -1.12
N PHE A 79 2.76 -17.74 -1.30
CA PHE A 79 2.38 -16.55 -2.04
C PHE A 79 1.57 -15.57 -1.20
N ALA A 80 1.92 -14.28 -1.31
CA ALA A 80 1.14 -13.17 -0.79
C ALA A 80 0.21 -12.59 -1.89
N PRO A 81 -0.96 -12.03 -1.53
CA PRO A 81 -1.82 -11.37 -2.49
C PRO A 81 -1.15 -10.09 -3.00
N ARG A 82 -0.70 -10.10 -4.26
CA ARG A 82 -0.14 -8.92 -4.92
C ARG A 82 -1.27 -7.93 -5.28
N PRO A 83 -1.24 -6.69 -4.75
CA PRO A 83 -2.18 -5.65 -5.18
C PRO A 83 -2.10 -5.40 -6.69
N ARG A 84 -3.24 -5.08 -7.31
CA ARG A 84 -3.28 -4.63 -8.71
C ARG A 84 -2.77 -3.19 -8.83
N CYS A 85 -2.51 -2.78 -10.07
CA CYS A 85 -2.29 -1.36 -10.39
C CYS A 85 -3.55 -0.56 -10.03
N GLY A 86 -3.37 0.53 -9.30
CA GLY A 86 -4.46 1.35 -8.81
C GLY A 86 -3.95 2.70 -8.28
N PRO A 87 -4.75 3.40 -7.46
CA PRO A 87 -4.42 4.73 -6.94
C PRO A 87 -3.09 4.78 -6.19
N HIS A 88 -2.84 3.77 -5.36
CA HIS A 88 -1.70 3.73 -4.44
C HIS A 88 -0.59 2.82 -4.93
N LYS A 89 0.65 3.11 -4.50
CA LYS A 89 1.82 2.30 -4.87
C LYS A 89 1.76 0.93 -4.20
N LEU A 90 2.42 -0.04 -4.82
CA LEU A 90 2.48 -1.43 -4.35
C LEU A 90 2.99 -1.59 -2.91
N ARG A 91 3.98 -0.78 -2.51
CA ARG A 91 4.60 -0.83 -1.17
C ARG A 91 3.88 0.07 -0.15
N GLU A 92 2.99 0.94 -0.61
CA GLU A 92 2.27 1.94 0.18
C GLU A 92 0.75 1.70 0.04
N SER A 93 0.34 0.43 0.03
CA SER A 93 -1.08 0.06 -0.03
C SER A 93 -1.36 -1.24 0.72
N LEU A 94 -2.60 -1.38 1.18
CA LEU A 94 -3.21 -2.55 1.77
C LEU A 94 -4.26 -3.11 0.80
N PRO A 95 -4.09 -4.33 0.26
CA PRO A 95 -5.11 -4.93 -0.59
C PRO A 95 -6.35 -5.32 0.23
N LEU A 96 -7.55 -5.16 -0.34
CA LEU A 96 -8.82 -5.40 0.35
C LEU A 96 -8.94 -6.79 0.99
N ILE A 97 -8.36 -7.82 0.38
CA ILE A 97 -8.31 -9.16 0.98
C ILE A 97 -7.65 -9.16 2.36
N LEU A 98 -6.54 -8.45 2.55
CA LEU A 98 -5.84 -8.40 3.83
C LEU A 98 -6.60 -7.56 4.85
N PHE A 99 -7.30 -6.52 4.38
CA PHE A 99 -8.19 -5.73 5.22
C PHE A 99 -9.32 -6.60 5.80
N LEU A 100 -10.05 -7.36 4.97
CA LEU A 100 -11.16 -8.20 5.41
C LEU A 100 -10.71 -9.40 6.26
N ARG A 101 -9.64 -10.09 5.84
CA ARG A 101 -9.20 -11.33 6.46
C ARG A 101 -8.32 -11.11 7.68
N ASN A 102 -7.32 -10.23 7.59
CA ASN A 102 -6.30 -10.13 8.63
C ASN A 102 -6.62 -9.06 9.66
N ARG A 103 -7.20 -7.93 9.24
CA ARG A 103 -7.52 -6.81 10.14
C ARG A 103 -8.90 -6.96 10.77
N LEU A 104 -9.96 -7.07 9.95
CA LEU A 104 -11.34 -7.13 10.45
C LEU A 104 -11.80 -8.54 10.86
N LYS A 105 -11.13 -9.59 10.38
CA LYS A 105 -11.49 -11.00 10.65
C LYS A 105 -12.91 -11.38 10.20
N TYR A 106 -13.46 -10.68 9.20
CA TYR A 106 -14.77 -11.01 8.60
C TYR A 106 -14.71 -12.19 7.62
N ALA A 107 -13.52 -12.48 7.10
CA ALA A 107 -13.25 -13.66 6.31
C ALA A 107 -12.10 -14.44 6.97
N LEU A 108 -12.19 -15.76 6.93
CA LEU A 108 -11.11 -16.67 7.31
C LEU A 108 -10.31 -17.07 6.09
N THR A 109 -10.99 -17.34 4.96
CA THR A 109 -10.35 -17.85 3.73
C THR A 109 -10.32 -16.84 2.58
N TYR A 110 -9.51 -17.14 1.54
CA TYR A 110 -9.45 -16.33 0.31
C TYR A 110 -10.80 -16.32 -0.43
N ASN A 111 -11.51 -17.45 -0.44
CA ASN A 111 -12.77 -17.60 -1.15
C ASN A 111 -13.90 -16.80 -0.49
N GLU A 112 -13.97 -16.77 0.84
CA GLU A 112 -14.92 -15.93 1.57
C GLU A 112 -14.70 -14.44 1.28
N ALA A 113 -13.46 -13.97 1.33
CA ALA A 113 -13.13 -12.59 0.98
C ALA A 113 -13.54 -12.26 -0.47
N ARG A 114 -13.39 -13.21 -1.40
CA ARG A 114 -13.87 -13.08 -2.77
C ARG A 114 -15.40 -12.98 -2.83
N MET A 115 -16.12 -13.80 -2.08
CA MET A 115 -17.58 -13.78 -2.02
C MET A 115 -18.10 -12.43 -1.52
N ILE A 116 -17.53 -11.90 -0.42
CA ILE A 116 -17.91 -10.60 0.15
C ILE A 116 -17.70 -9.47 -0.88
N CYS A 117 -16.54 -9.41 -1.54
CA CYS A 117 -16.29 -8.40 -2.56
C CYS A 117 -17.22 -8.53 -3.77
N LYS A 118 -17.57 -9.76 -4.17
CA LYS A 118 -18.46 -10.01 -5.32
C LYS A 118 -19.91 -9.63 -5.05
N GLN A 119 -20.34 -9.66 -3.79
CA GLN A 119 -21.66 -9.18 -3.36
C GLN A 119 -21.81 -7.65 -3.42
N ARG A 120 -20.77 -6.89 -3.82
CA ARG A 120 -20.81 -5.42 -3.98
C ARG A 120 -21.10 -4.64 -2.67
N LEU A 121 -20.82 -5.25 -1.52
CA LEU A 121 -21.07 -4.65 -0.19
C LEU A 121 -20.00 -3.64 0.24
N ILE A 122 -18.81 -3.70 -0.37
CA ILE A 122 -17.66 -2.88 0.02
C ILE A 122 -17.53 -1.72 -0.96
N LYS A 123 -17.53 -0.51 -0.40
CA LYS A 123 -17.28 0.73 -1.12
C LYS A 123 -15.95 1.32 -0.65
N VAL A 124 -15.10 1.71 -1.59
CA VAL A 124 -13.87 2.46 -1.31
C VAL A 124 -14.00 3.82 -1.99
N ASP A 125 -13.87 4.88 -1.20
CA ASP A 125 -14.13 6.27 -1.60
C ASP A 125 -15.46 6.40 -2.37
N GLY A 126 -16.55 5.85 -1.81
CA GLY A 126 -17.90 5.89 -2.39
C GLY A 126 -18.14 4.97 -3.59
N LYS A 127 -17.09 4.37 -4.17
CA LYS A 127 -17.20 3.48 -5.33
C LYS A 127 -17.21 2.02 -4.89
N VAL A 128 -18.18 1.25 -5.35
CA VAL A 128 -18.25 -0.19 -5.12
C VAL A 128 -17.02 -0.88 -5.74
N ARG A 129 -16.30 -1.67 -4.95
CA ARG A 129 -15.13 -2.42 -5.41
C ARG A 129 -15.40 -3.92 -5.34
N THR A 130 -15.32 -4.58 -6.49
CA THR A 130 -15.49 -6.04 -6.61
C THR A 130 -14.17 -6.80 -6.62
N ASP A 131 -13.05 -6.11 -6.83
CA ASP A 131 -11.73 -6.73 -6.86
C ASP A 131 -11.12 -6.77 -5.46
N MET A 132 -10.84 -7.98 -4.98
CA MET A 132 -10.20 -8.22 -3.68
C MET A 132 -8.73 -7.78 -3.62
N ARG A 133 -8.07 -7.62 -4.76
CA ARG A 133 -6.67 -7.16 -4.87
C ARG A 133 -6.56 -5.67 -5.12
N PHE A 134 -7.65 -4.92 -4.94
CA PHE A 134 -7.64 -3.47 -5.06
C PHE A 134 -6.72 -2.85 -3.99
N PRO A 135 -5.75 -1.98 -4.37
CA PRO A 135 -4.87 -1.33 -3.42
C PRO A 135 -5.59 -0.17 -2.72
N ALA A 136 -6.04 -0.40 -1.49
CA ALA A 136 -6.51 0.68 -0.61
C ALA A 136 -5.32 1.24 0.16
N GLY A 137 -5.15 2.56 0.22
CA GLY A 137 -3.95 3.17 0.77
C GLY A 137 -4.25 4.22 1.83
N PHE A 138 -3.27 5.10 2.03
CA PHE A 138 -3.35 6.15 3.04
C PHE A 138 -4.54 7.09 2.76
N MET A 139 -5.26 7.48 3.81
CA MET A 139 -6.47 8.34 3.78
C MET A 139 -7.70 7.77 3.08
N ASP A 140 -7.64 6.60 2.45
CA ASP A 140 -8.81 5.98 1.83
C ASP A 140 -9.92 5.72 2.87
N VAL A 141 -11.17 5.97 2.45
CA VAL A 141 -12.36 5.65 3.25
C VAL A 141 -12.99 4.38 2.71
N ILE A 142 -13.13 3.38 3.58
CA ILE A 142 -13.76 2.10 3.27
C ILE A 142 -15.09 2.03 4.03
N ARG A 143 -16.20 1.94 3.30
CA ARG A 143 -17.55 1.77 3.85
C ARG A 143 -18.06 0.36 3.58
N ILE A 144 -18.62 -0.26 4.61
CA ILE A 144 -19.30 -1.55 4.50
C ILE A 144 -20.79 -1.29 4.75
N ASP A 145 -21.59 -1.40 3.70
CA ASP A 145 -23.01 -1.01 3.78
C ASP A 145 -23.83 -1.93 4.69
N ARG A 146 -23.47 -3.22 4.78
CA ARG A 146 -24.23 -4.20 5.57
C ARG A 146 -24.09 -4.00 7.08
N THR A 147 -22.92 -3.57 7.54
CA THR A 147 -22.64 -3.34 8.97
C THR A 147 -22.72 -1.86 9.34
N ASN A 148 -22.91 -0.96 8.37
CA ASN A 148 -22.85 0.49 8.53
C ASN A 148 -21.55 0.98 9.21
N GLU A 149 -20.46 0.21 9.10
CA GLU A 149 -19.16 0.60 9.60
C GLU A 149 -18.39 1.35 8.51
N THR A 150 -17.80 2.48 8.89
CA THR A 150 -16.89 3.25 8.04
C THR A 150 -15.51 3.26 8.66
N PHE A 151 -14.51 3.04 7.81
CA PHE A 151 -13.12 2.94 8.20
C PHE A 151 -12.29 3.93 7.40
N ARG A 152 -11.30 4.53 8.06
CA ARG A 152 -10.23 5.26 7.39
C ARG A 152 -8.91 4.53 7.59
N LEU A 153 -8.15 4.40 6.51
CA LEU A 153 -6.82 3.84 6.56
C LEU A 153 -5.81 4.92 6.95
N LEU A 154 -5.24 4.78 8.14
CA LEU A 154 -4.21 5.68 8.67
C LEU A 154 -2.98 4.89 9.08
N TYR A 155 -1.85 5.57 9.26
CA TYR A 155 -0.67 4.97 9.84
C TYR A 155 -0.71 5.05 11.36
N ASP A 156 -0.33 3.96 12.01
CA ASP A 156 0.00 3.89 13.44
C ASP A 156 1.43 4.42 13.67
N ALA A 157 1.77 4.81 14.91
CA ALA A 157 3.10 5.33 15.28
C ALA A 157 4.25 4.32 15.02
N LYS A 158 3.92 3.04 14.82
CA LYS A 158 4.84 1.96 14.43
C LYS A 158 5.03 1.83 12.91
N GLY A 159 4.33 2.63 12.10
CA GLY A 159 4.40 2.59 10.63
C GLY A 159 3.56 1.49 9.98
N ARG A 160 2.50 1.02 10.66
CA ARG A 160 1.56 0.00 10.13
C ARG A 160 0.25 0.65 9.75
N TYR A 161 -0.51 0.04 8.83
CA TYR A 161 -1.89 0.48 8.58
C TYR A 161 -2.80 0.12 9.77
N ALA A 162 -3.34 1.15 10.42
CA ALA A 162 -4.41 1.04 11.40
C ALA A 162 -5.76 1.18 10.68
N THR A 163 -6.68 0.26 10.99
CA THR A 163 -8.07 0.33 10.55
C THR A 163 -8.84 1.18 11.56
N HIS A 164 -8.87 2.49 11.33
CA HIS A 164 -9.53 3.43 12.24
C HIS A 164 -11.03 3.49 11.94
N ARG A 165 -11.87 3.19 12.94
CA ARG A 165 -13.32 3.35 12.83
C ARG A 165 -13.67 4.82 12.94
N ILE A 166 -14.47 5.32 11.99
CA ILE A 166 -14.88 6.73 11.93
C ILE A 166 -16.41 6.84 11.96
N THR A 167 -16.90 8.05 12.16
CA THR A 167 -18.33 8.36 11.99
C THR A 167 -18.65 8.56 10.51
N GLU A 168 -19.92 8.39 10.13
CA GLU A 168 -20.34 8.56 8.74
C GLU A 168 -20.08 9.99 8.21
N GLN A 169 -20.22 11.01 9.06
CA GLN A 169 -19.95 12.40 8.71
C GLN A 169 -18.49 12.59 8.30
N GLU A 170 -17.56 11.99 9.05
CA GLU A 170 -16.13 12.04 8.71
C GLU A 170 -15.82 11.22 7.45
N GLY A 171 -16.59 10.16 7.20
CA GLY A 171 -16.50 9.32 6.01
C GLY A 171 -16.95 9.98 4.71
N ASN A 172 -17.59 11.16 4.76
CA ASN A 172 -18.02 11.88 3.56
C ASN A 172 -16.88 12.65 2.89
N PHE A 173 -15.84 13.02 3.64
CA PHE A 173 -14.70 13.76 3.11
C PHE A 173 -13.39 12.96 3.22
N LYS A 174 -12.41 13.38 2.43
CA LYS A 174 -11.08 12.79 2.39
C LYS A 174 -10.02 13.89 2.24
N LEU A 175 -8.90 13.74 2.93
CA LEU A 175 -7.75 14.60 2.68
C LEU A 175 -6.86 14.02 1.60
N CYS A 176 -6.44 14.85 0.66
CA CYS A 176 -5.55 14.47 -0.41
C CYS A 176 -4.41 15.46 -0.58
N LYS A 177 -3.17 14.98 -0.50
CA LYS A 177 -1.98 15.80 -0.82
C LYS A 177 -1.87 16.00 -2.33
N ILE A 178 -1.48 17.20 -2.73
CA ILE A 178 -1.20 17.56 -4.13
C ILE A 178 0.23 17.19 -4.48
N VAL A 179 0.38 16.37 -5.51
CA VAL A 179 1.67 15.90 -6.02
C VAL A 179 2.17 16.78 -7.16
N LYS A 180 1.27 17.22 -8.05
CA LYS A 180 1.63 18.10 -9.16
C LYS A 180 0.47 19.04 -9.51
N LYS A 181 0.81 20.23 -9.96
CA LYS A 181 -0.09 21.23 -10.55
C LYS A 181 0.42 21.48 -11.97
N CYS A 182 -0.45 21.27 -12.96
CA CYS A 182 -0.10 21.39 -14.37
C CYS A 182 -1.24 22.09 -15.12
N VAL A 183 -0.94 22.63 -16.30
CA VAL A 183 -1.95 23.19 -17.20
C VAL A 183 -2.16 22.18 -18.33
N GLY A 184 -3.42 21.85 -18.59
CA GLY A 184 -3.82 20.90 -19.62
C GLY A 184 -4.09 21.60 -20.96
N PRO A 185 -4.57 20.83 -21.95
CA PRO A 185 -5.01 21.38 -23.22
C PRO A 185 -6.05 22.48 -23.00
N LYS A 186 -6.05 23.51 -23.86
CA LYS A 186 -6.93 24.68 -23.77
C LYS A 186 -6.72 25.54 -22.51
N GLY A 187 -5.52 25.51 -21.92
CA GLY A 187 -5.18 26.36 -20.78
C GLY A 187 -5.88 25.97 -19.47
N VAL A 188 -6.46 24.78 -19.39
CA VAL A 188 -7.24 24.35 -18.21
C VAL A 188 -6.29 23.90 -17.09
N PRO A 189 -6.25 24.59 -15.93
CA PRO A 189 -5.41 24.15 -14.82
C PRO A 189 -5.99 22.88 -14.18
N PHE A 190 -5.11 21.93 -13.86
CA PHE A 190 -5.47 20.73 -13.11
C PHE A 190 -4.40 20.36 -12.07
N ILE A 191 -4.85 19.77 -10.98
CA ILE A 191 -3.98 19.19 -9.95
C ILE A 191 -4.11 17.68 -9.97
N VAL A 192 -3.03 17.01 -9.59
CA VAL A 192 -3.01 15.57 -9.37
C VAL A 192 -2.67 15.28 -7.93
N THR A 193 -3.50 14.48 -7.29
CA THR A 193 -3.34 14.09 -5.90
C THR A 193 -2.51 12.83 -5.74
N HIS A 194 -2.12 12.52 -4.50
CA HIS A 194 -1.43 11.28 -4.15
C HIS A 194 -2.22 10.00 -4.48
N ASP A 195 -3.56 10.09 -4.55
CA ASP A 195 -4.47 9.00 -4.95
C ASP A 195 -4.67 8.90 -6.47
N ALA A 196 -3.81 9.56 -7.25
CA ALA A 196 -3.91 9.65 -8.70
C ALA A 196 -5.24 10.26 -9.22
N ARG A 197 -5.98 11.00 -8.37
CA ARG A 197 -7.17 11.75 -8.82
C ARG A 197 -6.71 13.03 -9.51
N THR A 198 -7.43 13.40 -10.57
CA THR A 198 -7.21 14.67 -11.27
C THR A 198 -8.41 15.58 -11.01
N ILE A 199 -8.15 16.78 -10.49
CA ILE A 199 -9.17 17.79 -10.23
C ILE A 199 -8.89 18.96 -11.16
N ARG A 200 -9.90 19.31 -11.95
CA ARG A 200 -9.86 20.44 -12.88
C ARG A 200 -10.34 21.70 -12.17
N TYR A 201 -9.82 22.86 -12.59
CA TYR A 201 -10.15 24.16 -12.01
C TYR A 201 -9.93 24.21 -10.48
N PRO A 202 -8.72 23.89 -9.99
CA PRO A 202 -8.40 24.09 -8.58
C PRO A 202 -8.30 25.59 -8.25
N ASP A 203 -8.39 25.91 -6.95
CA ASP A 203 -8.23 27.28 -6.48
C ASP A 203 -6.82 27.80 -6.87
N PRO A 204 -6.69 29.03 -7.38
CA PRO A 204 -5.40 29.59 -7.78
C PRO A 204 -4.33 29.57 -6.68
N HIS A 205 -4.73 29.74 -5.42
CA HIS A 205 -3.84 29.84 -4.26
C HIS A 205 -3.21 28.51 -3.83
N VAL A 206 -3.73 27.40 -4.35
CA VAL A 206 -3.28 26.05 -4.02
C VAL A 206 -1.95 25.75 -4.70
N LYS A 207 -0.98 25.24 -3.91
CA LYS A 207 0.38 24.89 -4.34
C LYS A 207 0.66 23.39 -4.21
N VAL A 208 1.79 22.97 -4.77
CA VAL A 208 2.27 21.59 -4.65
C VAL A 208 2.69 21.31 -3.19
N ASN A 209 2.38 20.12 -2.69
CA ASN A 209 2.52 19.66 -1.30
C ASN A 209 1.47 20.16 -0.30
N ASP A 210 0.56 21.03 -0.72
CA ASP A 210 -0.62 21.35 0.07
C ASP A 210 -1.58 20.16 0.12
N THR A 211 -2.45 20.14 1.12
CA THR A 211 -3.49 19.14 1.26
C THR A 211 -4.85 19.75 0.94
N ILE A 212 -5.62 19.10 0.09
CA ILE A 212 -7.00 19.47 -0.22
C ILE A 212 -7.98 18.56 0.53
N VAL A 213 -9.12 19.11 0.88
CA VAL A 213 -10.28 18.36 1.36
C VAL A 213 -11.17 18.08 0.16
N ILE A 214 -11.40 16.81 -0.12
CA ILE A 214 -12.27 16.34 -1.19
C ILE A 214 -13.55 15.79 -0.57
N ASP A 215 -14.69 16.22 -1.09
CA ASP A 215 -15.95 15.52 -0.86
C ASP A 215 -16.01 14.26 -1.74
N ILE A 216 -16.22 13.10 -1.11
CA ILE A 216 -16.17 11.80 -1.77
C ILE A 216 -17.34 11.62 -2.75
N ALA A 217 -18.50 12.21 -2.44
CA ALA A 217 -19.69 12.09 -3.28
C ALA A 217 -19.53 12.85 -4.60
N THR A 218 -19.14 14.12 -4.53
CA THR A 218 -18.99 14.99 -5.71
C THR A 218 -17.63 14.88 -6.38
N GLY A 219 -16.60 14.46 -5.65
CA GLY A 219 -15.21 14.46 -6.10
C GLY A 219 -14.62 15.86 -6.27
N LYS A 220 -15.30 16.90 -5.80
CA LYS A 220 -14.85 18.29 -5.85
C LYS A 220 -14.07 18.66 -4.58
N MET A 221 -13.21 19.66 -4.70
CA MET A 221 -12.51 20.24 -3.54
C MET A 221 -13.48 21.13 -2.75
N THR A 222 -13.41 21.08 -1.43
CA THR A 222 -14.22 21.94 -0.53
C THR A 222 -13.36 23.00 0.16
N ASP A 223 -12.30 22.57 0.84
CA ASP A 223 -11.31 23.42 1.51
C ASP A 223 -9.90 22.91 1.19
N TYR A 224 -8.88 23.69 1.52
CA TYR A 224 -7.48 23.28 1.43
C TYR A 224 -6.67 23.81 2.61
N VAL A 225 -5.56 23.13 2.88
CA VAL A 225 -4.61 23.47 3.92
C VAL A 225 -3.23 23.63 3.30
N LYS A 226 -2.67 24.83 3.50
CA LYS A 226 -1.35 25.19 3.01
C LYS A 226 -0.27 24.44 3.77
N PHE A 227 0.77 24.03 3.05
CA PHE A 227 2.01 23.55 3.64
C PHE A 227 2.80 24.75 4.18
N ASP A 228 2.60 25.04 5.46
CA ASP A 228 3.27 26.14 6.16
C ASP A 228 3.69 25.71 7.57
N GLN A 229 4.58 26.49 8.17
CA GLN A 229 5.03 26.27 9.54
C GLN A 229 3.86 26.41 10.52
N GLY A 230 3.87 25.62 11.59
CA GLY A 230 2.81 25.62 12.60
C GLY A 230 1.60 24.73 12.27
N ASN A 231 1.50 24.18 11.06
CA ASN A 231 0.43 23.23 10.72
C ASN A 231 0.75 21.79 11.14
N LEU A 232 -0.31 21.03 11.44
CA LEU A 232 -0.18 19.63 11.85
C LEU A 232 0.07 18.72 10.65
N CYS A 233 1.05 17.83 10.77
CA CYS A 233 1.41 16.89 9.73
C CYS A 233 1.56 15.45 10.26
N MET A 234 1.35 14.48 9.37
CA MET A 234 1.69 13.08 9.57
C MET A 234 2.77 12.69 8.58
N VAL A 235 3.69 11.86 9.05
CA VAL A 235 4.71 11.28 8.20
C VAL A 235 4.16 10.01 7.54
N THR A 236 4.20 9.95 6.21
CA THR A 236 3.70 8.81 5.43
C THR A 236 4.78 7.78 5.09
N GLY A 237 6.06 8.12 5.22
CA GLY A 237 7.16 7.30 4.74
C GLY A 237 8.47 7.42 5.54
N GLY A 238 9.32 6.40 5.42
CA GLY A 238 10.63 6.33 6.09
C GLY A 238 10.57 5.86 7.54
N ARG A 239 11.65 6.10 8.31
CA ARG A 239 11.80 5.63 9.70
C ARG A 239 10.80 6.25 10.69
N ASN A 240 10.29 7.42 10.37
CA ASN A 240 9.37 8.20 11.21
C ASN A 240 7.90 8.05 10.78
N MET A 241 7.57 7.06 9.94
CA MET A 241 6.21 6.80 9.44
C MET A 241 5.18 6.68 10.58
N GLY A 242 4.03 7.32 10.39
CA GLY A 242 2.91 7.35 11.33
C GLY A 242 3.08 8.26 12.54
N ARG A 243 4.21 8.97 12.65
CA ARG A 243 4.37 10.03 13.64
C ARG A 243 3.59 11.28 13.22
N VAL A 244 3.02 11.96 14.20
CA VAL A 244 2.22 13.18 14.01
C VAL A 244 2.80 14.31 14.83
N GLY A 245 3.10 15.42 14.16
CA GLY A 245 3.67 16.59 14.81
C GLY A 245 3.42 17.87 14.03
N ILE A 246 3.85 18.98 14.60
CA ILE A 246 3.73 20.31 14.01
C ILE A 246 4.95 20.54 13.11
N VAL A 247 4.71 21.07 11.92
CA VAL A 247 5.78 21.48 11.00
C VAL A 247 6.54 22.65 11.62
N GLY A 248 7.83 22.45 11.87
CA GLY A 248 8.76 23.49 12.28
C GLY A 248 9.42 24.12 11.06
N HIS A 249 10.75 24.07 11.01
CA HIS A 249 11.53 24.69 9.93
C HIS A 249 11.63 23.78 8.67
N ARG A 250 11.59 24.41 7.49
CA ARG A 250 11.87 23.77 6.20
C ARG A 250 13.23 24.23 5.68
N GLU A 251 14.16 23.30 5.61
CA GLU A 251 15.46 23.50 4.97
C GLU A 251 15.35 23.20 3.47
N LYS A 252 15.66 24.21 2.67
CA LYS A 252 15.67 24.09 1.21
C LYS A 252 17.09 23.84 0.75
N HIS A 253 17.28 22.75 0.02
CA HIS A 253 18.57 22.42 -0.59
C HIS A 253 18.39 22.39 -2.11
N PRO A 254 18.81 23.44 -2.84
CA PRO A 254 18.67 23.46 -4.29
C PRO A 254 19.43 22.28 -4.90
N GLY A 255 18.77 21.49 -5.74
CA GLY A 255 19.33 20.29 -6.35
C GLY A 255 19.29 19.02 -5.50
N SER A 256 18.85 19.10 -4.24
CA SER A 256 18.67 17.94 -3.35
C SER A 256 17.26 17.89 -2.76
N PHE A 257 17.02 16.94 -1.86
CA PHE A 257 15.74 16.81 -1.18
C PHE A 257 15.61 17.85 -0.07
N ASP A 258 14.50 18.58 -0.08
CA ASP A 258 14.11 19.45 1.02
C ASP A 258 13.85 18.64 2.29
N ILE A 259 14.40 19.13 3.40
CA ILE A 259 14.29 18.52 4.73
C ILE A 259 13.32 19.37 5.57
N VAL A 260 12.40 18.70 6.26
CA VAL A 260 11.41 19.33 7.12
C VAL A 260 11.61 18.81 8.54
N HIS A 261 11.83 19.75 9.46
CA HIS A 261 11.87 19.49 10.89
C HIS A 261 10.46 19.52 11.46
N ILE A 262 10.11 18.49 12.23
CA ILE A 262 8.79 18.29 12.80
C ILE A 262 8.95 18.08 14.30
N LYS A 263 8.05 18.69 15.09
CA LYS A 263 8.00 18.55 16.54
C LYS A 263 6.71 17.85 16.96
N ASP A 264 6.83 16.72 17.65
CA ASP A 264 5.67 15.99 18.19
C ASP A 264 5.06 16.72 19.39
N ALA A 265 3.84 16.32 19.78
CA ALA A 265 3.17 16.83 20.98
C ALA A 265 3.96 16.60 22.28
N ALA A 266 4.77 15.54 22.34
CA ALA A 266 5.66 15.25 23.48
C ALA A 266 6.97 16.07 23.46
N GLY A 267 7.15 16.97 22.50
CA GLY A 267 8.33 17.84 22.39
C GLY A 267 9.52 17.22 21.65
N HIS A 268 9.46 15.93 21.28
CA HIS A 268 10.49 15.30 20.46
C HIS A 268 10.54 15.90 19.06
N SER A 269 11.73 16.30 18.62
CA SER A 269 11.97 16.84 17.29
C SER A 269 12.62 15.78 16.40
N PHE A 270 12.22 15.72 15.13
CA PHE A 270 12.81 14.83 14.14
C PHE A 270 12.66 15.42 12.73
N ALA A 271 13.50 14.96 11.81
CA ALA A 271 13.51 15.42 10.43
C ALA A 271 12.98 14.35 9.45
N THR A 272 12.34 14.80 8.38
CA THR A 272 11.94 13.95 7.25
C THR A 272 12.08 14.69 5.92
N ARG A 273 12.09 13.95 4.81
CA ARG A 273 12.03 14.56 3.47
C ARG A 273 10.63 15.13 3.22
N LEU A 274 10.55 16.26 2.50
CA LEU A 274 9.29 16.92 2.13
C LEU A 274 8.23 15.98 1.51
N ASN A 275 8.66 15.03 0.69
CA ASN A 275 7.76 14.09 0.03
C ASN A 275 6.95 13.23 1.03
N ASN A 276 7.55 12.90 2.17
CA ASN A 276 6.96 12.03 3.19
C ASN A 276 6.08 12.80 4.18
N VAL A 277 5.99 14.13 4.07
CA VAL A 277 5.16 14.96 4.95
C VAL A 277 3.77 15.12 4.35
N PHE A 278 2.73 14.89 5.15
CA PHE A 278 1.34 15.07 4.76
C PHE A 278 0.65 15.99 5.77
N ILE A 279 0.09 17.12 5.32
CA ILE A 279 -0.61 18.06 6.21
C ILE A 279 -2.01 17.54 6.51
N ILE A 280 -2.38 17.50 7.78
CA ILE A 280 -3.67 16.97 8.26
C ILE A 280 -4.58 18.09 8.77
N GLY A 281 -4.04 19.21 9.21
CA GLY A 281 -4.83 20.24 9.88
C GLY A 281 -4.16 21.59 9.97
N LYS A 282 -4.96 22.60 10.30
CA LYS A 282 -4.55 23.99 10.52
C LYS A 282 -4.15 24.14 11.99
N GLY A 283 -2.94 24.62 12.26
CA GLY A 283 -2.43 24.73 13.63
C GLY A 283 -2.29 23.37 14.32
N THR A 284 -2.75 23.28 15.58
CA THR A 284 -2.73 22.06 16.40
C THR A 284 -3.94 21.14 16.20
N LYS A 285 -4.99 21.62 15.52
CA LYS A 285 -6.25 20.87 15.35
C LYS A 285 -6.18 19.99 14.10
N SER A 286 -6.35 18.68 14.26
CA SER A 286 -6.48 17.75 13.13
C SER A 286 -7.86 17.85 12.50
N MET A 287 -7.94 17.80 11.16
CA MET A 287 -9.23 17.67 10.46
C MET A 287 -9.76 16.23 10.44
N VAL A 288 -8.89 15.27 10.77
CA VAL A 288 -9.25 13.85 10.85
C VAL A 288 -9.00 13.30 12.23
N SER A 289 -9.76 12.29 12.60
CA SER A 289 -9.54 11.49 13.79
C SER A 289 -8.25 10.67 13.63
N LEU A 290 -7.39 10.72 14.64
CA LEU A 290 -6.10 10.04 14.64
C LEU A 290 -6.22 8.67 15.32
N PRO A 291 -5.50 7.64 14.82
CA PRO A 291 -5.61 6.31 15.36
C PRO A 291 -4.83 6.17 16.68
N GLY A 292 -5.36 5.31 17.55
CA GLY A 292 -4.68 4.85 18.76
C GLY A 292 -4.67 5.87 19.91
N PRO A 293 -4.28 5.41 21.12
CA PRO A 293 -4.28 6.25 22.32
C PRO A 293 -3.19 7.32 22.30
N THR A 294 -2.10 7.12 21.55
CA THR A 294 -0.95 8.04 21.52
C THR A 294 -1.06 9.12 20.46
N LYS A 295 -2.14 9.15 19.64
CA LYS A 295 -2.41 10.17 18.60
C LYS A 295 -1.18 10.48 17.73
N GLY A 296 -0.38 9.46 17.39
CA GLY A 296 0.82 9.60 16.56
C GLY A 296 2.12 9.94 17.31
N VAL A 297 2.12 10.00 18.65
CA VAL A 297 3.36 10.05 19.43
C VAL A 297 3.98 8.66 19.49
N ARG A 298 5.25 8.56 19.09
CA ARG A 298 6.03 7.32 19.20
C ARG A 298 6.81 7.32 20.51
N LEU A 299 6.41 6.45 21.43
CA LEU A 299 7.08 6.22 22.71
C LEU A 299 8.45 5.57 22.51
N THR A 300 9.32 5.72 23.49
CA THR A 300 10.59 4.99 23.52
C THR A 300 10.37 3.51 23.84
N ILE A 301 11.37 2.67 23.57
CA ILE A 301 11.28 1.22 23.81
C ILE A 301 11.07 0.93 25.31
N ALA A 302 11.70 1.71 26.19
CA ALA A 302 11.52 1.59 27.63
C ALA A 302 10.10 1.94 28.06
N GLU A 303 9.56 3.09 27.61
CA GLU A 303 8.19 3.50 27.90
C GLU A 303 7.15 2.50 27.35
N GLU A 304 7.36 1.95 26.15
CA GLU A 304 6.49 0.89 25.62
C GLU A 304 6.53 -0.38 26.48
N ARG A 305 7.71 -0.77 26.97
CA ARG A 305 7.87 -1.92 27.87
C ARG A 305 7.12 -1.68 29.18
N ASP A 306 7.32 -0.53 29.80
CA ASP A 306 6.72 -0.20 31.09
C ASP A 306 5.20 -0.10 30.97
N ARG A 307 4.70 0.53 29.91
CA ARG A 307 3.28 0.57 29.59
C ARG A 307 2.70 -0.83 29.41
N ARG A 308 3.42 -1.73 28.73
CA ARG A 308 2.98 -3.11 28.53
C ARG A 308 2.96 -3.90 29.83
N LEU A 309 3.94 -3.70 30.71
CA LEU A 309 3.98 -4.33 32.04
C LEU A 309 2.86 -3.79 32.94
N ALA A 310 2.61 -2.49 32.92
CA ALA A 310 1.50 -1.88 33.65
C ALA A 310 0.15 -2.43 33.19
N GLN A 311 -0.07 -2.55 31.87
CA GLN A 311 -1.28 -3.16 31.32
C GLN A 311 -1.44 -4.63 31.72
N LYS A 312 -0.35 -5.40 31.75
CA LYS A 312 -0.38 -6.80 32.21
C LYS A 312 -0.62 -6.95 33.71
N ARG A 313 -0.22 -5.97 34.52
CA ARG A 313 -0.48 -5.96 35.97
C ARG A 313 -1.92 -5.53 36.28
N ALA A 314 -2.51 -4.72 35.41
CA ALA A 314 -3.88 -4.21 35.57
C ALA A 314 -4.95 -5.14 34.98
N ALA A 315 -4.57 -6.10 34.13
CA ALA A 315 -5.44 -7.12 33.54
C ALA A 315 -5.34 -8.42 34.35
#